data_AF-A0A1M4N5X4-F1
#
_entry.id   AF-A0A1M4N5X4-F1
#
_cell.length_a   1.000
_cell.length_b   1.000
_cell.length_c   1.000
_cell.angle_alpha   90.00
_cell.angle_beta   90.00
_cell.angle_gamma   90.00
#
_symmetry.space_group_name_H-M   'P 1'
#
loop_
_entity.id
_entity.type
_entity.pdbx_description
1 polymer ?
#
loop_
_entity_poly.entity_id
_entity_poly.type
_entity_poly.pdbx_seq_one_letter_code
_entity_poly.pdbx_strand_id
1 'polypeptide(L)'
;MPFKPHPELENLQRIWPNIEEYQQLAEKYGIDDIFQDNNGKLLYVLLKLGLTNLSERAGNDAIDESGREYELKSLNIGRKKNSNKKNNNDFTTHHHLNISILNKYRNVDWIFALYDNIHIISIHLMKPEGLERYFSHWENRLLNEDRDYLNNPKISRRFVLANSTLLYDKKLKEA
;
A
#
# COMPACT_ATOMS: atom_id res chain seq x y z
N MET A 1 -18.52 17.85 -35.85
CA MET A 1 -17.31 18.70 -35.80
C MET A 1 -16.11 17.80 -35.56
N PRO A 2 -15.03 17.88 -36.35
CA PRO A 2 -13.82 17.10 -36.05
C PRO A 2 -13.15 17.67 -34.79
N PHE A 3 -12.77 16.79 -33.87
CA PHE A 3 -12.00 17.17 -32.69
C PHE A 3 -10.57 17.55 -33.10
N LYS A 4 -10.05 18.63 -32.53
CA LYS A 4 -8.64 19.05 -32.71
C LYS A 4 -7.83 18.60 -31.49
N PRO A 5 -6.70 17.87 -31.67
CA PRO A 5 -5.83 17.51 -30.55
C PRO A 5 -5.27 18.72 -29.81
N HIS A 6 -5.07 18.58 -28.50
CA HIS A 6 -4.41 19.59 -27.68
C HIS A 6 -2.90 19.62 -27.98
N PRO A 7 -2.23 20.79 -28.02
CA PRO A 7 -0.78 20.88 -28.30
C PRO A 7 0.09 20.01 -27.38
N GLU A 8 -0.30 19.86 -26.11
CA GLU A 8 0.40 19.02 -25.13
C GLU A 8 0.41 17.51 -25.45
N LEU A 9 -0.35 17.05 -26.46
CA LEU A 9 -0.29 15.65 -26.89
C LEU A 9 1.12 15.27 -27.35
N GLU A 10 1.84 16.19 -27.99
CA GLU A 10 3.23 15.96 -28.43
C GLU A 10 4.16 15.71 -27.24
N ASN A 11 3.97 16.45 -26.14
CA ASN A 11 4.72 16.23 -24.90
C ASN A 11 4.42 14.86 -24.28
N LEU A 12 3.16 14.43 -24.28
CA LEU A 12 2.78 13.10 -23.80
C LEU A 12 3.39 12.00 -24.66
N GLN A 13 3.29 12.11 -25.99
CA GLN A 13 3.85 11.15 -26.93
C GLN A 13 5.37 11.02 -26.79
N ARG A 14 6.06 12.13 -26.49
CA ARG A 14 7.51 12.12 -26.24
C ARG A 14 7.90 11.32 -25.00
N ILE A 15 7.10 11.34 -23.92
CA ILE A 15 7.41 10.62 -22.68
C ILE A 15 6.80 9.21 -22.64
N TRP A 16 5.87 8.89 -23.55
CA TRP A 16 5.11 7.64 -23.56
C TRP A 16 5.99 6.38 -23.59
N PRO A 17 7.08 6.30 -24.38
CA PRO A 17 7.95 5.12 -24.37
C PRO A 17 8.49 4.78 -22.97
N ASN A 18 8.82 5.78 -22.15
CA ASN A 18 9.30 5.55 -20.78
C ASN A 18 8.20 5.02 -19.86
N ILE A 19 6.94 5.39 -20.13
CA ILE A 19 5.78 4.88 -19.40
C ILE A 19 5.53 3.41 -19.78
N GLU A 20 5.66 3.07 -21.06
CA GLU A 20 5.54 1.70 -21.55
C GLU A 20 6.64 0.80 -20.97
N GLU A 21 7.90 1.27 -20.92
CA GLU A 21 8.99 0.54 -20.27
C GLU A 21 8.71 0.29 -18.78
N TYR A 22 8.12 1.28 -18.09
CA TYR A 22 7.75 1.14 -16.68
C TYR A 22 6.61 0.13 -16.47
N GLN A 23 5.62 0.12 -17.36
CA GLN A 23 4.55 -0.88 -17.38
C GLN A 23 5.11 -2.29 -17.66
N GLN A 24 6.00 -2.45 -18.65
CA GLN A 24 6.64 -3.73 -18.95
C GLN A 24 7.49 -4.25 -17.78
N LEU A 25 8.11 -3.36 -17.00
CA LEU A 25 8.77 -3.74 -15.76
C LEU A 25 7.76 -4.21 -14.71
N ALA A 26 6.61 -3.53 -14.58
CA ALA A 26 5.55 -3.89 -13.65
C ALA A 26 4.98 -5.29 -13.91
N GLU A 27 4.76 -5.63 -15.19
CA GLU A 27 4.23 -6.93 -15.61
C GLU A 27 5.11 -8.10 -15.15
N LYS A 28 6.45 -7.91 -15.13
CA LYS A 28 7.39 -8.92 -14.59
C LYS A 28 7.19 -9.21 -13.10
N TYR A 29 6.55 -8.28 -12.39
CA TYR A 29 6.19 -8.39 -10.98
C TYR A 29 4.69 -8.66 -10.78
N GLY A 30 3.98 -9.12 -11.83
CA GLY A 30 2.56 -9.46 -11.73
C GLY A 30 1.66 -8.25 -11.49
N ILE A 31 2.03 -7.08 -12.02
CA ILE A 31 1.25 -5.85 -11.96
C ILE A 31 0.73 -5.53 -13.37
N ASP A 32 -0.58 -5.64 -13.56
CA ASP A 32 -1.21 -5.52 -14.89
C ASP A 32 -1.38 -4.07 -15.38
N ASP A 33 -1.53 -3.10 -14.48
CA ASP A 33 -1.77 -1.70 -14.85
C ASP A 33 -1.17 -0.74 -13.81
N ILE A 34 -0.09 -0.04 -14.15
CA ILE A 34 0.60 0.92 -13.27
C ILE A 34 -0.26 2.13 -12.85
N PHE A 35 -1.30 2.46 -13.61
CA PHE A 35 -2.16 3.62 -13.39
C PHE A 35 -3.37 3.34 -12.49
N GLN A 36 -3.65 2.07 -12.18
CA GLN A 36 -4.73 1.67 -11.27
C GLN A 36 -4.23 1.35 -9.87
N ASP A 37 -5.08 1.52 -8.86
CA ASP A 37 -4.89 1.06 -7.47
C ASP A 37 -3.55 1.39 -6.76
N ASN A 38 -2.80 2.37 -7.28
CA ASN A 38 -1.42 2.70 -6.88
C ASN A 38 -0.37 1.64 -7.26
N ASN A 39 -0.64 0.81 -8.25
CA ASN A 39 0.23 -0.25 -8.75
C ASN A 39 1.63 0.23 -9.14
N GLY A 40 1.77 1.38 -9.80
CA GLY A 40 3.10 1.96 -10.03
C GLY A 40 3.85 2.23 -8.72
N LYS A 41 3.16 2.68 -7.67
CA LYS A 41 3.79 2.88 -6.36
C LYS A 41 4.17 1.55 -5.72
N LEU A 42 3.30 0.54 -5.81
CA LEU A 42 3.57 -0.80 -5.32
C LEU A 42 4.86 -1.37 -5.92
N LEU A 43 5.02 -1.28 -7.25
CA LEU A 43 6.24 -1.73 -7.94
C LEU A 43 7.51 -1.15 -7.31
N TYR A 44 7.50 0.14 -6.96
CA TYR A 44 8.64 0.76 -6.28
C TYR A 44 8.97 0.06 -4.96
N VAL A 45 7.97 -0.25 -4.12
CA VAL A 45 8.18 -0.95 -2.83
C VAL A 45 8.77 -2.34 -3.06
N LEU A 46 8.21 -3.09 -4.01
CA LEU A 46 8.64 -4.45 -4.33
C LEU A 46 10.12 -4.45 -4.75
N LEU A 47 10.48 -3.63 -5.72
CA LEU A 47 11.85 -3.47 -6.19
C LEU A 47 12.80 -2.98 -5.09
N LYS A 48 12.30 -2.08 -4.21
CA LYS A 48 13.11 -1.49 -3.15
C LYS A 48 13.50 -2.51 -2.07
N LEU A 49 12.60 -3.44 -1.78
CA LEU A 49 12.76 -4.42 -0.70
C LEU A 49 13.14 -5.82 -1.22
N GLY A 50 13.23 -6.03 -2.53
CA GLY A 50 13.48 -7.34 -3.11
C GLY A 50 12.30 -8.31 -2.94
N LEU A 51 11.06 -7.79 -2.96
CA LEU A 51 9.85 -8.59 -2.80
C LEU A 51 9.22 -8.93 -4.15
N THR A 52 8.49 -10.04 -4.18
CA THR A 52 7.67 -10.49 -5.31
C THR A 52 6.20 -10.37 -4.93
N ASN A 53 5.38 -9.82 -5.83
CA ASN A 53 3.94 -9.69 -5.63
C ASN A 53 3.28 -11.08 -5.64
N LEU A 54 2.35 -11.32 -4.71
CA LEU A 54 1.52 -12.52 -4.74
C LEU A 54 0.20 -12.19 -5.44
N SER A 55 -0.08 -12.89 -6.55
CA SER A 55 -1.26 -12.62 -7.40
C SER A 55 -2.57 -13.20 -6.84
N GLU A 56 -2.52 -14.01 -5.78
CA GLU A 56 -3.70 -14.63 -5.18
C GLU A 56 -4.45 -13.64 -4.29
N ARG A 57 -5.61 -13.16 -4.78
CA ARG A 57 -6.49 -12.17 -4.11
C ARG A 57 -6.96 -12.52 -2.68
N ALA A 58 -6.66 -13.72 -2.18
CA ALA A 58 -7.04 -14.18 -0.84
C ALA A 58 -5.83 -14.44 0.08
N GLY A 59 -4.61 -14.28 -0.43
CA GLY A 59 -3.35 -14.48 0.29
C GLY A 59 -2.77 -13.18 0.85
N ASN A 60 -1.53 -13.26 1.34
CA ASN A 60 -0.74 -12.09 1.71
C ASN A 60 -0.26 -11.36 0.45
N ASP A 61 0.19 -10.12 0.58
CA ASP A 61 0.43 -9.24 -0.57
C ASP A 61 1.78 -9.52 -1.27
N ALA A 62 2.82 -9.94 -0.55
CA ALA A 62 4.14 -10.17 -1.15
C ALA A 62 4.98 -11.23 -0.42
N ILE A 63 6.01 -11.74 -1.08
CA ILE A 63 6.97 -12.73 -0.57
C ILE A 63 8.42 -12.30 -0.83
N ASP A 64 9.35 -12.60 0.08
CA ASP A 64 10.79 -12.42 -0.13
C ASP A 64 11.51 -13.69 -0.63
N GLU A 65 12.80 -13.57 -0.94
CA GLU A 65 13.63 -14.68 -1.43
C GLU A 65 13.76 -15.86 -0.46
N SER A 66 13.51 -15.63 0.83
CA SER A 66 13.56 -16.67 1.87
C SER A 66 12.22 -17.39 2.04
N GLY A 67 11.20 -16.99 1.26
CA GLY A 67 9.85 -17.55 1.32
C GLY A 67 8.98 -16.92 2.42
N ARG A 68 9.39 -15.79 2.99
CA ARG A 68 8.60 -15.11 4.01
C ARG A 68 7.56 -14.19 3.37
N GLU A 69 6.31 -14.33 3.80
CA GLU A 69 5.19 -13.53 3.29
C GLU A 69 4.92 -12.28 4.14
N TYR A 70 4.36 -11.25 3.51
CA TYR A 70 4.11 -9.94 4.08
C TYR A 70 2.75 -9.38 3.66
N GLU A 71 2.10 -8.65 4.57
CA GLU A 71 0.98 -7.76 4.23
C GLU A 71 1.55 -6.36 3.87
N LEU A 72 1.09 -5.75 2.78
CA LEU A 72 1.54 -4.45 2.30
C LEU A 72 0.40 -3.42 2.41
N LYS A 73 0.69 -2.28 3.03
CA LYS A 73 -0.21 -1.12 3.04
C LYS A 73 0.51 0.15 2.62
N SER A 74 -0.17 0.99 1.86
CA SER A 74 0.34 2.30 1.45
C SER A 74 -0.58 3.43 1.88
N LEU A 75 0.01 4.59 2.17
CA LEU A 75 -0.70 5.83 2.49
C LEU A 75 -0.10 6.99 1.70
N ASN A 76 -0.97 7.75 1.01
CA ASN A 76 -0.57 8.96 0.30
C ASN A 76 -0.99 10.21 1.09
N ILE A 77 -0.02 10.94 1.64
CA ILE A 77 -0.23 12.16 2.43
C ILE A 77 -0.35 13.43 1.57
N GLY A 78 0.04 13.34 0.30
CA GLY A 78 0.04 14.45 -0.66
C GLY A 78 -1.33 14.77 -1.26
N ARG A 79 -2.34 13.93 -1.03
CA ARG A 79 -3.71 14.15 -1.52
C ARG A 79 -4.27 15.44 -0.92
N LYS A 80 -4.33 16.50 -1.74
CA LYS A 80 -4.95 17.79 -1.37
C LYS A 80 -6.46 17.64 -1.17
N LYS A 81 -6.97 18.36 -0.18
CA LYS A 81 -8.39 18.44 0.21
C LYS A 81 -9.22 18.96 -0.97
N ASN A 82 -10.09 18.12 -1.52
CA ASN A 82 -11.29 18.61 -2.19
C ASN A 82 -12.47 18.29 -1.27
N SER A 83 -13.07 19.35 -0.71
CA SER A 83 -14.41 19.40 -0.09
C SER A 83 -14.75 18.39 1.02
N ASN A 84 -14.85 18.88 2.26
CA ASN A 84 -15.60 18.29 3.39
C ASN A 84 -15.25 16.87 3.90
N LYS A 85 -14.32 16.13 3.30
CA LYS A 85 -13.92 14.80 3.77
C LYS A 85 -12.79 14.92 4.80
N LYS A 86 -13.06 14.51 6.04
CA LYS A 86 -12.06 14.38 7.11
C LYS A 86 -10.89 13.56 6.57
N ASN A 87 -9.68 14.10 6.65
CA ASN A 87 -8.46 13.39 6.26
C ASN A 87 -8.32 12.14 7.14
N ASN A 88 -8.66 10.96 6.62
CA ASN A 88 -8.21 9.71 7.21
C ASN A 88 -6.74 9.54 6.82
N ASN A 89 -5.87 10.19 7.57
CA ASN A 89 -4.41 10.15 7.43
C ASN A 89 -3.84 8.87 8.06
N ASP A 90 -4.55 7.77 7.87
CA ASP A 90 -4.34 6.49 8.52
C ASP A 90 -4.40 5.39 7.46
N PHE A 91 -3.67 4.31 7.67
CA PHE A 91 -3.63 3.19 6.75
C PHE A 91 -4.97 2.46 6.72
N THR A 92 -5.43 2.15 5.52
CA THR A 92 -6.57 1.25 5.31
C THR A 92 -6.16 -0.20 5.58
N THR A 93 -7.12 -1.08 5.82
CA THR A 93 -6.87 -2.52 5.95
C THR A 93 -7.70 -3.28 4.93
N HIS A 94 -8.83 -3.86 5.33
CA HIS A 94 -9.68 -4.72 4.51
C HIS A 94 -11.13 -4.23 4.55
N HIS A 95 -11.79 -4.19 3.38
CA HIS A 95 -13.18 -3.70 3.27
C HIS A 95 -14.22 -4.60 3.97
N HIS A 96 -13.91 -5.87 4.13
CA HIS A 96 -14.73 -6.84 4.86
C HIS A 96 -13.86 -7.58 5.90
N LEU A 97 -13.27 -6.87 6.85
CA LEU A 97 -12.39 -7.49 7.85
C LEU A 97 -13.21 -8.43 8.75
N ASN A 98 -12.84 -9.71 8.82
CA ASN A 98 -13.47 -10.73 9.66
C ASN A 98 -12.42 -11.53 10.44
N ILE A 99 -12.87 -12.48 11.27
CA ILE A 99 -11.99 -13.30 12.12
C ILE A 99 -10.96 -14.10 11.30
N SER A 100 -11.36 -14.65 10.15
CA SER A 100 -10.45 -15.41 9.29
C SER A 100 -9.29 -14.55 8.77
N ILE A 101 -9.58 -13.31 8.36
CA ILE A 101 -8.56 -12.36 7.90
C ILE A 101 -7.68 -11.91 9.07
N LEU A 102 -8.26 -11.63 10.24
CA LEU A 102 -7.48 -11.29 11.44
C LEU A 102 -6.47 -12.38 11.82
N ASN A 103 -6.88 -13.65 11.71
CA ASN A 103 -5.98 -14.78 11.96
C ASN A 103 -4.83 -14.82 10.96
N LYS A 104 -5.06 -14.50 9.68
CA LYS A 104 -3.97 -14.38 8.69
C LYS A 104 -3.03 -13.23 9.05
N TYR A 105 -3.57 -12.07 9.39
CA TYR A 105 -2.82 -10.86 9.73
C TYR A 105 -1.87 -11.04 10.91
N ARG A 106 -2.18 -11.94 11.84
CA ARG A 106 -1.33 -12.28 12.98
C ARG A 106 -0.12 -13.16 12.64
N ASN A 107 -0.07 -13.74 11.44
CA ASN A 107 0.97 -14.68 11.04
C ASN A 107 2.04 -14.08 10.12
N VAL A 108 1.91 -12.82 9.72
CA VAL A 108 2.83 -12.17 8.77
C VAL A 108 3.28 -10.80 9.24
N ASP A 109 4.49 -10.42 8.86
CA ASP A 109 4.97 -9.06 9.07
C ASP A 109 4.25 -8.11 8.10
N TRP A 110 4.14 -6.85 8.50
CA TRP A 110 3.48 -5.80 7.72
C TRP A 110 4.48 -4.77 7.24
N ILE A 111 4.39 -4.45 5.95
CA ILE A 111 5.12 -3.37 5.31
C ILE A 111 4.19 -2.17 5.11
N PHE A 112 4.56 -1.04 5.68
CA PHE A 112 3.86 0.23 5.53
C PHE A 112 4.66 1.22 4.71
N ALA A 113 4.14 1.60 3.54
CA ALA A 113 4.77 2.56 2.64
C ALA A 113 4.06 3.92 2.67
N LEU A 114 4.81 4.97 2.97
CA LEU A 114 4.32 6.34 3.02
C LEU A 114 4.74 7.10 1.76
N TYR A 115 3.78 7.73 1.09
CA TYR A 115 4.00 8.50 -0.13
C TYR A 115 3.52 9.95 0.02
N ASP A 116 4.22 10.87 -0.61
CA ASP A 116 3.69 12.17 -1.02
C ASP A 116 3.44 12.13 -2.53
N ASN A 117 2.17 12.04 -2.91
CA ASN A 117 1.75 11.83 -4.29
C ASN A 117 2.37 10.57 -4.88
N ILE A 118 3.32 10.71 -5.81
CA ILE A 118 4.05 9.60 -6.44
C ILE A 118 5.41 9.35 -5.78
N HIS A 119 5.85 10.21 -4.86
CA HIS A 119 7.16 10.12 -4.24
C HIS A 119 7.08 9.30 -2.95
N ILE A 120 7.87 8.23 -2.88
CA ILE A 120 8.07 7.50 -1.62
C ILE A 120 8.74 8.43 -0.60
N ILE A 121 8.23 8.45 0.63
CA ILE A 121 8.84 9.14 1.77
C ILE A 121 9.61 8.13 2.60
N SER A 122 8.93 7.06 3.01
CA SER A 122 9.51 6.07 3.91
C SER A 122 8.80 4.72 3.83
N ILE A 123 9.53 3.65 4.15
CA ILE A 123 9.00 2.29 4.25
C ILE A 123 9.32 1.76 5.65
N HIS A 124 8.33 1.14 6.29
CA HIS A 124 8.38 0.69 7.67
C HIS A 124 7.93 -0.77 7.78
N LEU A 125 8.54 -1.53 8.67
CA LEU A 125 8.20 -2.91 9.01
C LEU A 125 7.59 -2.97 10.41
N MET A 126 6.47 -3.69 10.56
CA MET A 126 5.92 -4.06 11.85
C MET A 126 5.72 -5.56 11.94
N LYS A 127 6.13 -6.16 13.06
CA LYS A 127 5.76 -7.54 13.38
C LYS A 127 4.31 -7.60 13.90
N PRO A 128 3.63 -8.76 13.80
CA PRO A 128 2.28 -8.95 14.32
C PRO A 128 2.06 -8.48 15.75
N GLU A 129 3.04 -8.71 16.64
CA GLU A 129 2.93 -8.36 18.07
C GLU A 129 2.82 -6.84 18.26
N GLY A 130 3.46 -6.06 17.40
CA GLY A 130 3.34 -4.60 17.39
C GLY A 130 1.97 -4.10 16.94
N LEU A 131 1.18 -4.94 16.26
CA LEU A 131 -0.16 -4.63 15.76
C LEU A 131 -1.28 -5.26 16.60
N GLU A 132 -0.96 -6.15 17.55
CA GLU A 132 -1.95 -6.95 18.28
C GLU A 132 -3.01 -6.08 18.96
N ARG A 133 -2.66 -4.89 19.47
CA ARG A 133 -3.65 -3.96 20.05
C ARG A 133 -4.79 -3.59 19.09
N TYR A 134 -4.52 -3.56 17.78
CA TYR A 134 -5.54 -3.31 16.76
C TYR A 134 -6.32 -4.59 16.47
N PHE A 135 -5.62 -5.73 16.34
CA PHE A 135 -6.24 -7.02 16.08
C PHE A 135 -7.20 -7.42 17.20
N SER A 136 -6.78 -7.38 18.47
CA SER A 136 -7.65 -7.70 19.61
C SER A 136 -8.83 -6.73 19.71
N HIS A 137 -8.61 -5.44 19.42
CA HIS A 137 -9.72 -4.47 19.41
C HIS A 137 -10.76 -4.80 18.33
N TRP A 138 -10.32 -5.12 17.12
CA TRP A 138 -11.22 -5.48 16.02
C TRP A 138 -11.93 -6.82 16.26
N GLU A 139 -11.21 -7.82 16.76
CA GLU A 139 -11.76 -9.11 17.15
C GLU A 139 -12.84 -8.95 18.23
N ASN A 140 -12.57 -8.15 19.27
CA ASN A 140 -13.55 -7.86 20.32
C ASN A 140 -14.82 -7.22 19.75
N ARG A 141 -14.68 -6.30 18.79
CA ARG A 141 -15.83 -5.68 18.13
C ARG A 141 -16.62 -6.66 17.27
N LEU A 142 -15.94 -7.58 16.56
CA LEU A 142 -16.61 -8.61 15.76
C LEU A 142 -17.43 -9.55 16.66
N LEU A 143 -16.83 -10.01 17.76
CA LEU A 143 -17.45 -10.99 18.66
C LEU A 143 -18.54 -10.37 19.56
N ASN A 144 -18.31 -9.18 20.12
CA ASN A 144 -19.24 -8.59 21.09
C ASN A 144 -20.34 -7.75 20.46
N GLU A 145 -20.11 -7.19 19.27
CA GLU A 145 -21.15 -6.44 18.54
C GLU A 145 -21.92 -7.34 17.54
N ASP A 146 -21.67 -8.66 17.56
CA ASP A 146 -22.27 -9.68 16.67
C ASP A 146 -22.25 -9.25 15.20
N ARG A 147 -21.06 -8.87 14.71
CA ARG A 147 -20.86 -8.39 13.34
C ARG A 147 -20.14 -9.41 12.48
N ASP A 148 -20.66 -9.65 11.28
CA ASP A 148 -20.00 -10.48 10.26
C ASP A 148 -18.64 -9.91 9.81
N TYR A 149 -18.54 -8.57 9.73
CA TYR A 149 -17.30 -7.89 9.35
C TYR A 149 -17.22 -6.44 9.85
N LEU A 150 -15.99 -5.90 9.88
CA LEU A 150 -15.71 -4.48 10.04
C LEU A 150 -15.35 -3.86 8.69
N ASN A 151 -15.97 -2.73 8.36
CA ASN A 151 -15.71 -2.03 7.12
C ASN A 151 -14.44 -1.16 7.21
N ASN A 152 -13.35 -1.67 6.65
CA ASN A 152 -12.09 -0.96 6.45
C ASN A 152 -11.59 -0.18 7.69
N PRO A 153 -11.43 -0.86 8.84
CA PRO A 153 -10.88 -0.22 10.01
C PRO A 153 -9.44 0.27 9.73
N LYS A 154 -9.03 1.30 10.46
CA LYS A 154 -7.78 2.02 10.16
C LYS A 154 -6.69 1.76 11.20
N ILE A 155 -5.45 1.74 10.73
CA ILE A 155 -4.25 1.75 11.59
C ILE A 155 -3.66 3.15 11.54
N SER A 156 -3.41 3.75 12.70
CA SER A 156 -2.99 5.14 12.71
C SER A 156 -1.59 5.31 12.12
N ARG A 157 -1.41 6.28 11.22
CA ARG A 157 -0.08 6.62 10.70
C ARG A 157 0.88 6.99 11.83
N ARG A 158 0.41 7.77 12.81
CA ARG A 158 1.24 8.17 13.96
C ARG A 158 1.71 6.95 14.76
N PHE A 159 0.84 5.96 14.90
CA PHE A 159 1.17 4.73 15.61
C PHE A 159 2.25 3.94 14.86
N VAL A 160 2.08 3.71 13.55
CA VAL A 160 3.06 3.00 12.72
C VAL A 160 4.43 3.68 12.80
N LEU A 161 4.50 4.99 12.55
CA LEU A 161 5.77 5.73 12.55
C LEU A 161 6.51 5.71 13.89
N ALA A 162 5.79 5.52 15.01
CA ALA A 162 6.39 5.52 16.34
C ALA A 162 6.81 4.11 16.82
N ASN A 163 6.29 3.03 16.22
CA ASN A 163 6.42 1.67 16.75
C ASN A 163 6.96 0.66 15.73
N SER A 164 7.42 1.12 14.56
CA SER A 164 7.91 0.26 13.48
C SER A 164 9.43 0.37 13.32
N THR A 165 10.00 -0.61 12.63
CA THR A 165 11.38 -0.56 12.16
C THR A 165 11.42 0.16 10.81
N LEU A 166 12.18 1.24 10.72
CA LEU A 166 12.39 1.98 9.48
C LEU A 166 13.27 1.16 8.52
N LEU A 167 12.74 0.81 7.35
CA LEU A 167 13.48 0.12 6.28
C LEU A 167 14.06 1.07 5.24
N TYR A 168 13.38 2.19 5.00
CA TYR A 168 13.81 3.21 4.05
C TYR A 168 13.29 4.58 4.44
N ASP A 169 14.14 5.60 4.31
CA ASP A 169 13.77 7.01 4.39
C ASP A 169 14.42 7.76 3.22
N LYS A 170 13.64 8.56 2.51
CA LYS A 170 14.13 9.42 1.43
C LYS A 170 15.23 10.37 1.91
N LYS A 171 15.12 10.92 3.12
CA LYS A 171 16.06 11.91 3.67
C LYS A 171 17.42 11.34 4.06
N LEU A 172 17.49 10.06 4.44
CA LEU A 172 18.73 9.41 4.85
C LEU A 172 19.64 9.02 3.66
N LYS A 173 19.16 9.17 2.42
CA LYS A 173 19.94 8.87 1.20
C LYS A 173 20.54 10.10 0.51
N GLU A 174 20.24 11.29 0.99
CA GLU A 174 20.81 12.56 0.49
C GLU A 174 21.94 13.09 1.41
N ALA A 175 22.47 12.25 2.32
CA ALA A 175 23.58 12.54 3.23
C ALA A 175 24.81 11.69 2.93
#